data_AF-G3ASN1-F1
#
_entry.id   AF-G3ASN1-F1
#
_cell.length_a   1.000
_cell.length_b   1.000
_cell.length_c   1.000
_cell.angle_alpha   90.00
_cell.angle_beta   90.00
_cell.angle_gamma   90.00
#
_symmetry.space_group_name_H-M   'P 1'
#
loop_
_entity.id
_entity.type
_entity.pdbx_description
1 polymer ?
#
loop_
_entity_poly.entity_id
_entity_poly.type
_entity_poly.pdbx_seq_one_letter_code
_entity_poly.pdbx_strand_id
1 'polypeptide(L)'
;MSTEEIPVKTYSNPPPKKSTKQRKPQTEEQYLHQVSLWNESGPTINDDDWLFTNLDQLDPSKKIDRVKILHACERAYYQRDWEKCLELVKIGEKIFNVDLDEYHDYQLNQGKRKSANLERHVIDLYNIKQRCLSKMNS
;
A
#
# COMPACT_ATOMS: atom_id res chain seq x y z
N MET A 1 -60.17 -1.12 38.95
CA MET A 1 -59.69 -0.49 37.70
C MET A 1 -58.25 -0.10 37.93
N SER A 2 -57.30 -0.92 37.45
CA SER A 2 -55.87 -0.62 37.57
C SER A 2 -55.44 0.33 36.47
N THR A 3 -54.90 1.48 36.85
CA THR A 3 -54.25 2.42 35.94
C THR A 3 -52.81 1.96 35.73
N GLU A 4 -52.52 1.35 34.59
CA GLU A 4 -51.14 1.09 34.18
C GLU A 4 -50.52 2.42 33.68
N GLU A 5 -49.49 2.89 34.39
CA GLU A 5 -48.69 4.04 33.96
C GLU A 5 -47.69 3.60 32.88
N ILE A 6 -47.74 4.27 31.72
CA ILE A 6 -46.81 4.02 30.60
C ILE A 6 -45.50 4.77 30.89
N PRO A 7 -44.33 4.10 30.89
CA PRO A 7 -43.06 4.77 31.19
C PRO A 7 -42.63 5.69 30.03
N VAL A 8 -42.33 6.94 30.37
CA VAL A 8 -41.82 7.96 29.44
C VAL A 8 -40.41 7.59 28.99
N LYS A 9 -40.24 7.31 27.70
CA LYS A 9 -38.91 7.12 27.08
C LYS A 9 -38.14 8.44 27.11
N THR A 10 -37.05 8.48 27.86
CA THR A 10 -36.07 9.56 27.81
C THR A 10 -35.20 9.38 26.56
N TYR A 11 -35.29 10.33 25.64
CA TYR A 11 -34.39 10.37 24.48
C TYR A 11 -33.04 10.93 24.93
N SER A 12 -32.01 10.10 24.89
CA SER A 12 -30.62 10.50 25.09
C SER A 12 -30.20 11.52 24.03
N ASN A 13 -29.35 12.48 24.45
CA ASN A 13 -28.86 13.58 23.63
C ASN A 13 -28.39 13.11 22.24
N PRO A 14 -28.68 13.88 21.16
CA PRO A 14 -28.24 13.52 19.81
C PRO A 14 -26.71 13.49 19.73
N PRO A 15 -26.14 12.58 18.90
CA PRO A 15 -24.70 12.44 18.76
C PRO A 15 -24.07 13.73 18.22
N PRO A 16 -22.80 14.05 18.58
CA PRO A 16 -22.13 15.24 18.12
C PRO A 16 -22.04 15.26 16.59
N LYS A 17 -22.43 16.39 15.98
CA LYS A 17 -22.33 16.60 14.53
C LYS A 17 -20.87 16.47 14.09
N LYS A 18 -20.60 15.54 13.16
CA LYS A 18 -19.28 15.37 12.55
C LYS A 18 -18.88 16.67 11.86
N SER A 19 -17.71 17.22 12.18
CA SER A 19 -17.19 18.39 11.48
C SER A 19 -16.93 18.06 10.01
N THR A 20 -17.38 18.93 9.12
CA THR A 20 -17.09 18.84 7.69
C THR A 20 -15.57 18.93 7.52
N LYS A 21 -14.93 17.89 7.00
CA LYS A 21 -13.48 17.88 6.74
C LYS A 21 -13.15 18.98 5.73
N GLN A 22 -12.65 20.12 6.20
CA GLN A 22 -12.11 21.15 5.34
C GLN A 22 -10.70 20.75 4.89
N ARG A 23 -10.44 20.79 3.59
CA ARG A 23 -9.08 20.53 3.07
C ARG A 23 -8.22 21.77 3.30
N LYS A 24 -6.97 21.56 3.71
CA LYS A 24 -5.99 22.65 3.81
C LYS A 24 -5.71 23.18 2.40
N PRO A 25 -5.69 24.51 2.20
CA PRO A 25 -5.21 25.07 0.94
C PRO A 25 -3.73 24.77 0.78
N GLN A 26 -3.27 24.70 -0.48
CA GLN A 26 -1.86 24.59 -0.80
C GLN A 26 -1.16 25.94 -0.53
N THR A 27 0.04 25.91 0.04
CA THR A 27 0.86 27.12 0.22
C THR A 27 1.61 27.45 -1.07
N GLU A 28 2.01 28.71 -1.24
CA GLU A 28 2.81 29.14 -2.40
C GLU A 28 4.13 28.36 -2.52
N GLU A 29 4.80 28.12 -1.39
CA GLU A 29 6.04 27.32 -1.34
C GLU A 29 5.81 25.88 -1.84
N GLN A 30 4.68 25.26 -1.49
CA GLN A 30 4.33 23.92 -1.97
C GLN A 30 4.05 23.91 -3.48
N TYR A 31 3.45 24.98 -4.00
CA TYR A 31 3.19 25.14 -5.43
C TYR A 31 4.51 25.29 -6.19
N LEU A 32 5.38 26.21 -5.78
CA LEU A 32 6.69 26.42 -6.40
C LEU A 32 7.55 25.15 -6.38
N HIS A 33 7.53 24.40 -5.28
CA HIS A 33 8.21 23.11 -5.19
C HIS A 33 7.67 22.09 -6.20
N GLN A 34 6.34 21.99 -6.38
CA GLN A 34 5.75 21.10 -7.39
C GLN A 34 6.09 21.53 -8.82
N VAL A 35 6.13 22.84 -9.09
CA VAL A 35 6.56 23.37 -10.39
C VAL A 35 8.03 23.04 -10.66
N SER A 36 8.90 23.16 -9.65
CA SER A 36 10.32 22.74 -9.77
C SER A 36 10.42 21.27 -10.16
N LEU A 37 9.73 20.40 -9.41
CA LEU A 37 9.69 18.96 -9.70
C LEU A 37 9.17 18.66 -11.11
N TRP A 38 8.12 19.36 -11.56
CA TRP A 38 7.57 19.21 -12.91
C TRP A 38 8.58 19.61 -13.99
N ASN A 39 9.28 20.73 -13.80
CA ASN A 39 10.27 21.21 -14.75
C ASN A 39 11.52 20.32 -14.78
N GLU A 40 11.88 19.72 -13.65
CA GLU A 40 13.02 18.81 -13.52
C GLU A 40 12.75 17.44 -14.15
N SER A 41 11.61 16.81 -13.85
CA SER A 41 11.31 15.45 -14.34
C SER A 41 10.60 15.43 -15.68
N GLY A 42 9.81 16.46 -15.96
CA GLY A 42 8.90 16.51 -17.11
C GLY A 42 7.74 15.51 -17.03
N PRO A 43 6.88 15.49 -18.05
CA PRO A 43 5.83 14.49 -18.18
C PRO A 43 6.41 13.11 -18.52
N THR A 44 5.96 12.08 -17.80
CA THR A 44 6.30 10.67 -18.11
C THR A 44 5.22 10.05 -18.98
N ILE A 45 5.60 9.41 -20.08
CA ILE A 45 4.70 8.58 -20.89
C ILE A 45 4.65 7.19 -20.25
N ASN A 46 3.44 6.68 -20.00
CA ASN A 46 3.23 5.34 -19.48
C ASN A 46 3.22 4.34 -20.66
N ASP A 47 4.41 3.96 -21.12
CA ASP A 47 4.57 2.92 -22.14
C ASP A 47 4.23 1.54 -21.59
N ASP A 48 4.04 0.54 -22.45
CA ASP A 48 3.66 -0.80 -22.00
C ASP A 48 4.59 -1.29 -20.88
N ASP A 49 5.91 -1.16 -20.96
CA ASP A 49 6.81 -1.68 -19.91
C ASP A 49 7.15 -0.72 -18.77
N TRP A 50 6.42 0.40 -18.64
CA TRP A 50 6.74 1.46 -17.66
C TRP A 50 6.91 0.97 -16.22
N LEU A 51 6.15 -0.07 -15.82
CA LEU A 51 6.22 -0.68 -14.50
C LEU A 51 7.55 -1.41 -14.23
N PHE A 52 8.26 -1.87 -15.28
CA PHE A 52 9.51 -2.61 -15.16
C PHE A 52 10.77 -1.73 -15.26
N THR A 53 10.60 -0.44 -15.51
CA THR A 53 11.72 0.51 -15.66
C THR A 53 12.18 1.08 -14.32
N ASN A 54 13.49 1.34 -14.19
CA ASN A 54 14.11 2.05 -13.05
C ASN A 54 13.76 1.43 -11.68
N LEU A 55 13.65 0.11 -11.62
CA LEU A 55 13.29 -0.61 -10.39
C LEU A 55 14.42 -0.63 -9.34
N ASP A 56 15.65 -0.46 -9.81
CA ASP A 56 16.87 -0.30 -9.02
C ASP A 56 16.98 1.06 -8.32
N GLN A 57 16.23 2.06 -8.80
CA GLN A 57 16.24 3.44 -8.27
C GLN A 57 15.09 3.74 -7.30
N LEU A 58 14.32 2.72 -6.92
CA LEU A 58 13.15 2.90 -6.07
C LEU A 58 13.52 3.29 -4.63
N ASP A 59 12.89 4.35 -4.14
CA ASP A 59 13.09 4.85 -2.78
C ASP A 59 12.02 4.24 -1.83
N PRO A 60 12.41 3.44 -0.84
CA PRO A 60 11.46 2.82 0.09
C PRO A 60 10.68 3.83 0.94
N SER A 61 11.16 5.06 1.11
CA SER A 61 10.44 6.12 1.81
C SER A 61 9.25 6.65 1.00
N LYS A 62 9.31 6.59 -0.33
CA LYS A 62 8.24 7.05 -1.22
C LYS A 62 7.14 6.00 -1.37
N LYS A 63 5.90 6.40 -1.09
CA LYS A 63 4.74 5.50 -1.26
C LYS A 63 4.60 5.01 -2.70
N ILE A 64 4.82 5.89 -3.67
CA ILE A 64 4.68 5.59 -5.10
C ILE A 64 5.62 4.43 -5.48
N ASP A 65 6.88 4.51 -5.05
CA ASP A 65 7.91 3.51 -5.36
C ASP A 65 7.60 2.16 -4.70
N ARG A 66 7.16 2.17 -3.44
CA ARG A 66 6.68 0.96 -2.75
C ARG A 66 5.51 0.29 -3.47
N VAL A 67 4.62 1.07 -4.06
CA VAL A 67 3.46 0.55 -4.80
C VAL A 67 3.86 0.10 -6.21
N LYS A 68 4.82 0.79 -6.84
CA LYS A 68 5.33 0.46 -8.17
C LYS A 68 5.91 -0.96 -8.20
N ILE A 69 6.74 -1.33 -7.23
CA ILE A 69 7.31 -2.69 -7.20
C ILE A 69 6.23 -3.77 -7.02
N LEU A 70 5.22 -3.52 -6.20
CA LEU A 70 4.09 -4.45 -6.02
C LEU A 70 3.33 -4.65 -7.33
N HIS A 71 2.97 -3.57 -8.02
CA HIS A 71 2.27 -3.66 -9.30
C HIS A 71 3.13 -4.28 -10.41
N ALA A 72 4.45 -4.08 -10.38
CA ALA A 72 5.36 -4.78 -11.28
C ALA A 72 5.30 -6.31 -11.03
N CYS A 73 5.36 -6.75 -9.77
CA CYS A 73 5.22 -8.17 -9.42
C CYS A 73 3.86 -8.74 -9.86
N GLU A 74 2.76 -8.04 -9.55
CA GLU A 74 1.40 -8.45 -9.95
C GLU A 74 1.28 -8.59 -11.46
N ARG A 75 1.83 -7.64 -12.21
CA ARG A 75 1.82 -7.68 -13.66
C ARG A 75 2.57 -8.89 -14.20
N ALA A 76 3.79 -9.15 -13.72
CA ALA A 76 4.56 -10.32 -14.15
C ALA A 76 3.80 -11.62 -13.87
N TYR A 77 3.14 -11.72 -12.71
CA TYR A 77 2.25 -12.83 -12.39
C TYR A 77 1.09 -12.96 -13.40
N TYR A 78 0.36 -11.89 -13.71
CA TYR A 78 -0.73 -11.97 -14.68
C TYR A 78 -0.26 -12.24 -16.12
N GLN A 79 0.96 -11.84 -16.46
CA GLN A 79 1.63 -12.18 -17.71
C GLN A 79 2.13 -13.63 -17.76
N ARG A 80 1.99 -14.39 -16.66
CA ARG A 80 2.48 -15.76 -16.48
C ARG A 80 4.00 -15.89 -16.56
N ASP A 81 4.71 -14.80 -16.36
CA ASP A 81 6.16 -14.78 -16.25
C ASP A 81 6.54 -14.96 -14.77
N TRP A 82 6.55 -16.23 -14.34
CA TRP A 82 6.76 -16.59 -12.95
C TRP A 82 8.20 -16.33 -12.48
N GLU A 83 9.16 -16.52 -13.38
CA GLU A 83 10.58 -16.27 -13.11
C GLU A 83 10.81 -14.78 -12.84
N LYS A 84 10.31 -13.92 -13.74
CA LYS A 84 10.37 -12.48 -13.55
C LYS A 84 9.60 -12.03 -12.31
N CYS A 85 8.44 -12.61 -12.02
CA CYS A 85 7.71 -12.35 -10.77
C CYS A 85 8.63 -12.54 -9.55
N LEU A 86 9.34 -13.66 -9.48
CA LEU A 86 10.21 -13.99 -8.35
C LEU A 86 11.46 -13.09 -8.29
N GLU A 87 12.01 -12.69 -9.44
CA GLU A 87 13.08 -11.70 -9.49
C GLU A 87 12.63 -10.34 -8.92
N LEU A 88 11.45 -9.88 -9.33
CA LEU A 88 10.87 -8.63 -8.84
C LEU A 88 10.55 -8.71 -7.34
N VAL A 89 10.13 -9.87 -6.84
CA VAL A 89 9.94 -10.11 -5.40
C VAL A 89 11.25 -9.92 -4.64
N LYS A 90 12.39 -10.42 -5.15
CA LYS A 90 13.71 -10.22 -4.52
C LYS A 90 14.12 -8.74 -4.49
N ILE A 91 13.72 -7.96 -5.49
CA ILE A 91 13.91 -6.50 -5.48
C ILE A 91 13.03 -5.88 -4.39
N GLY A 92 11.76 -6.30 -4.29
CA GLY A 92 10.84 -5.87 -3.24
C GLY A 92 11.33 -6.19 -1.82
N GLU A 93 11.92 -7.37 -1.61
CA GLU A 93 12.57 -7.79 -0.36
C GLU A 93 13.64 -6.78 0.08
N LYS A 94 14.52 -6.38 -0.86
CA LYS A 94 15.56 -5.37 -0.60
C LYS A 94 14.97 -4.00 -0.28
N ILE A 95 13.97 -3.55 -1.05
CA ILE A 95 13.32 -2.25 -0.85
C ILE A 95 12.64 -2.19 0.52
N PHE A 96 11.89 -3.22 0.89
CA PHE A 96 11.20 -3.25 2.18
C PHE A 96 12.10 -3.68 3.35
N ASN A 97 13.36 -4.03 3.06
CA ASN A 97 14.33 -4.59 4.00
C ASN A 97 13.70 -5.74 4.81
N VAL A 98 13.22 -6.75 4.07
CA VAL A 98 12.61 -7.96 4.60
C VAL A 98 13.20 -9.18 3.95
N ASP A 99 13.34 -10.23 4.75
CA ASP A 99 13.47 -11.59 4.24
C ASP A 99 12.08 -12.24 4.29
N LEU A 100 11.53 -12.61 3.13
CA LEU A 100 10.21 -13.25 3.08
C LEU A 100 10.24 -14.74 3.38
N ASP A 101 11.40 -15.40 3.31
CA ASP A 101 11.53 -16.81 3.66
C ASP A 101 11.45 -16.97 5.19
N GLU A 102 11.99 -16.01 5.94
CA GLU A 102 11.81 -15.91 7.40
C GLU A 102 10.44 -15.32 7.79
N TYR A 103 9.77 -14.60 6.88
CA TYR A 103 8.50 -13.93 7.17
C TYR A 103 7.32 -14.90 7.38
N HIS A 104 7.44 -16.16 6.95
CA HIS A 104 6.47 -17.21 7.25
C HIS A 104 6.19 -17.31 8.76
N ASP A 105 7.23 -17.17 9.58
CA ASP A 105 7.14 -17.21 11.05
C ASP A 105 6.70 -15.86 11.67
N TYR A 106 6.78 -14.77 10.91
CA TYR A 106 6.41 -13.43 11.37
C TYR A 106 4.89 -13.23 11.44
N GLN A 107 4.10 -13.85 10.54
CA GLN A 107 2.64 -13.83 10.66
C GLN A 107 2.14 -14.55 11.93
N LEU A 108 2.92 -15.46 12.49
CA LEU A 108 2.65 -16.16 13.75
C LEU A 108 3.07 -15.36 14.99
N ASN A 109 4.03 -14.43 14.86
CA ASN A 109 4.59 -13.67 15.97
C ASN A 109 4.49 -12.16 15.69
N GLN A 110 3.32 -11.56 15.97
CA GLN A 110 3.11 -10.12 15.90
C GLN A 110 4.08 -9.37 16.81
N GLY A 111 5.19 -8.88 16.26
CA GLY A 111 6.24 -8.33 17.10
C GLY A 111 7.38 -7.67 16.35
N LYS A 112 7.09 -6.61 15.59
CA LYS A 112 7.97 -5.44 15.42
C LYS A 112 7.21 -4.33 14.71
N ARG A 113 7.30 -3.12 15.28
CA ARG A 113 6.52 -1.93 14.91
C ARG A 113 6.89 -1.41 13.51
N LYS A 114 6.38 -2.04 12.45
CA LYS A 114 6.31 -1.41 11.12
C LYS A 114 5.06 -0.54 11.06
N SER A 115 5.06 0.49 10.20
CA SER A 115 3.80 1.20 9.93
C SER A 115 2.81 0.21 9.31
N ALA A 116 1.53 0.28 9.69
CA ALA A 116 0.49 -0.64 9.20
C ALA A 116 0.45 -0.72 7.65
N ASN A 117 0.78 0.39 6.98
CA ASN A 117 0.85 0.44 5.52
C ASN A 117 2.03 -0.35 4.94
N LEU A 118 3.21 -0.26 5.58
CA LEU A 118 4.39 -1.03 5.15
C LEU A 118 4.18 -2.52 5.40
N GLU A 119 3.61 -2.87 6.54
CA GLU A 119 3.27 -4.27 6.87
C GLU A 119 2.32 -4.87 5.84
N ARG A 120 1.27 -4.13 5.45
CA ARG A 120 0.36 -4.55 4.37
C ARG A 120 1.11 -4.83 3.06
N HIS A 121 2.01 -3.95 2.65
CA HIS A 121 2.79 -4.14 1.41
C HIS A 121 3.70 -5.36 1.47
N VAL A 122 4.30 -5.65 2.64
CA VAL A 122 5.12 -6.85 2.83
C VAL A 122 4.25 -8.12 2.75
N ILE A 123 3.05 -8.10 3.34
CA ILE A 123 2.08 -9.21 3.24
C ILE A 123 1.66 -9.43 1.78
N ASP A 124 1.35 -8.36 1.06
CA ASP A 124 0.97 -8.45 -0.36
C ASP A 124 2.11 -9.05 -1.20
N LEU A 125 3.36 -8.62 -0.96
CA LEU A 125 4.54 -9.17 -1.63
C LEU A 125 4.74 -10.67 -1.32
N TYR A 126 4.60 -11.07 -0.05
CA TYR A 126 4.66 -12.47 0.37
C TYR A 126 3.60 -13.32 -0.34
N ASN A 127 2.36 -12.85 -0.37
CA ASN A 127 1.26 -13.55 -1.03
C ASN A 127 1.52 -13.75 -2.53
N ILE A 128 2.12 -12.75 -3.20
CA ILE A 128 2.52 -12.87 -4.60
C ILE A 128 3.62 -13.92 -4.77
N LYS A 129 4.66 -13.91 -3.92
CA LYS A 129 5.74 -14.92 -3.91
C LYS A 129 5.16 -16.34 -3.84
N GLN A 130 4.27 -16.60 -2.88
CA GLN A 130 3.66 -17.92 -2.69
C GLN A 130 2.82 -18.35 -3.89
N ARG A 131 2.07 -17.44 -4.50
CA ARG A 131 1.30 -17.73 -5.73
C ARG A 131 2.21 -18.06 -6.91
N CYS A 132 3.30 -17.32 -7.10
CA CYS A 132 4.28 -17.58 -8.16
C CYS A 132 4.94 -18.95 -7.96
N LEU A 133 5.39 -19.28 -6.74
CA LEU A 133 5.96 -20.59 -6.41
C LEU A 133 4.98 -21.75 -6.63
N SER A 134 3.72 -21.59 -6.21
CA SER A 134 2.68 -22.60 -6.44
C SER A 134 2.42 -22.86 -7.92
N LYS A 135 2.64 -21.88 -8.81
CA LYS A 135 2.46 -22.02 -10.25
C LYS A 135 3.69 -22.58 -10.96
N MET A 136 4.90 -22.34 -10.45
CA MET A 136 6.11 -22.97 -10.99
C MET A 136 6.21 -24.46 -10.65
N ASN A 137 5.70 -24.86 -9.49
CA ASN A 137 5.75 -26.25 -9.02
C ASN A 137 4.56 -27.11 -9.48
N SER A 138 3.62 -26.53 -10.24
CA SER A 138 2.40 -27.17 -10.75
C SER A 138 2.50 -27.42 -12.24
#